data_AF-A0A553NTI2-F1
#
_entry.id   AF-A0A553NTI2-F1
#
_cell.length_a   1.000
_cell.length_b   1.000
_cell.length_c   1.000
_cell.angle_alpha   90.00
_cell.angle_beta   90.00
_cell.angle_gamma   90.00
#
_symmetry.space_group_name_H-M   'P 1'
#
loop_
_entity.id
_entity.type
_entity.pdbx_description
1 polymer ?
#
loop_
_entity_poly.entity_id
_entity_poly.type
_entity_poly.pdbx_seq_one_letter_code
_entity_poly.pdbx_strand_id
1 'polypeptide(L)'
;MTEDWSAWAGLARIPGPHDKVFNQECVFSFDTAESPGGLYLCLDKFVALGQDFVQSYHERTGNALFVHVQARRVPLEAAEAGEDERVPEKVSRLAIGVPGGFNPDEKKYQVESQTRVVHWPDRVNLPLGKTSWFVVGNFQAIESDVGSIFLDSPDLPAAIKASAQAVLRAESAVRREELESAAGTWDGEKLEVSKFAHDLEQLNNGVKIPPKNWKCQRCDLTENLWLNLTDGSILCGRRFFDGSGGNNHAVEYYAEKKYPLAVKLGTITRDGQGDVYSYPEDNMVANPKLAQHMAHFGINIEQLDKTDKSMAEIEIDMNQRIGEWATLTESNSQLVPVFGPGLTGMENLGNTCYLNSLMQVLFTLPTFNQAYVEQSSAVFRRANFTDPINDFKLQMCKLGTGIWSGKYAQELSEDERKLHGEDFQLGIKPTTFNQMVGKGHPEFSGKNQQDAQEFFLHLCTMMEREHHAELNPAECLQFEVEDRIQCGSSGKV
;
A
#
# COMPACT_ATOMS: atom_id res chain seq x y z
N MET A 1 35.66 19.30 -11.58
CA MET A 1 36.33 18.00 -11.32
C MET A 1 35.22 16.99 -11.27
N THR A 2 35.14 16.08 -12.23
CA THR A 2 34.17 14.98 -12.21
C THR A 2 34.57 14.05 -11.06
N GLU A 3 33.70 13.88 -10.07
CA GLU A 3 33.91 12.89 -9.00
C GLU A 3 34.06 11.49 -9.63
N ASP A 4 35.05 10.72 -9.19
CA ASP A 4 35.24 9.35 -9.65
C ASP A 4 34.30 8.40 -8.89
N TRP A 5 33.07 8.27 -9.42
CA TRP A 5 32.04 7.39 -8.89
C TRP A 5 32.47 5.91 -8.83
N SER A 6 33.52 5.51 -9.58
CA SER A 6 34.05 4.15 -9.57
C SER A 6 34.56 3.73 -8.19
N ALA A 7 35.05 4.70 -7.39
CA ALA A 7 35.51 4.45 -6.03
C ALA A 7 34.41 3.92 -5.10
N TRP A 8 33.14 4.23 -5.41
CA TRP A 8 31.99 3.87 -4.58
C TRP A 8 31.24 2.63 -5.08
N ALA A 9 31.66 2.04 -6.20
CA ALA A 9 30.99 0.87 -6.78
C ALA A 9 30.89 -0.32 -5.80
N GLY A 10 31.88 -0.47 -4.90
CA GLY A 10 31.89 -1.51 -3.87
C GLY A 10 30.89 -1.29 -2.71
N LEU A 11 30.27 -0.11 -2.61
CA LEU A 11 29.25 0.21 -1.61
C LEU A 11 27.83 -0.16 -2.07
N ALA A 12 27.64 -0.46 -3.35
CA ALA A 12 26.35 -0.80 -3.92
C ALA A 12 26.15 -2.32 -3.98
N ARG A 13 25.00 -2.78 -3.49
CA ARG A 13 24.58 -4.18 -3.56
C ARG A 13 23.34 -4.31 -4.44
N ILE A 14 23.23 -5.40 -5.19
CA ILE A 14 22.01 -5.71 -5.93
C ILE A 14 21.13 -6.58 -5.01
N PRO A 15 19.85 -6.22 -4.80
CA PRO A 15 18.92 -7.06 -4.04
C PRO A 15 18.84 -8.48 -4.59
N GLY A 16 19.06 -9.47 -3.73
CA GLY A 16 18.86 -10.88 -4.02
C GLY A 16 17.46 -11.36 -3.65
N PRO A 17 17.13 -12.65 -3.90
CA PRO A 17 15.79 -13.20 -3.67
C PRO A 17 15.30 -13.15 -2.22
N HIS A 18 16.23 -13.14 -1.25
CA HIS A 18 15.91 -13.13 0.19
C HIS A 18 15.95 -11.73 0.80
N ASP A 19 16.33 -10.71 0.02
CA ASP A 19 16.39 -9.35 0.52
C ASP A 19 14.98 -8.74 0.63
N LYS A 20 14.76 -8.02 1.73
CA LYS A 20 13.60 -7.14 1.88
C LYS A 20 13.99 -5.75 1.38
N VAL A 21 13.21 -5.22 0.45
CA VAL A 21 13.39 -3.87 -0.09
C VAL A 21 12.23 -3.02 0.40
N PHE A 22 12.51 -1.94 1.13
CA PHE A 22 11.52 -0.99 1.63
C PHE A 22 11.71 0.33 0.87
N ASN A 23 11.07 0.47 -0.30
CA ASN A 23 11.35 1.54 -1.26
C ASN A 23 10.20 2.54 -1.48
N GLN A 24 9.10 2.42 -0.73
CA GLN A 24 7.90 3.25 -0.93
C GLN A 24 7.79 4.43 0.04
N GLU A 25 8.20 4.24 1.30
CA GLU A 25 8.04 5.21 2.38
C GLU A 25 9.21 5.12 3.35
N CYS A 26 9.56 6.25 3.97
CA CYS A 26 10.59 6.32 5.00
C CYS A 26 10.31 5.34 6.15
N VAL A 27 11.37 4.68 6.64
CA VAL A 27 11.24 3.77 7.79
C VAL A 27 11.02 4.50 9.13
N PHE A 28 11.27 5.81 9.19
CA PHE A 28 11.15 6.64 10.40
C PHE A 28 10.02 7.67 10.37
N SER A 29 9.49 7.96 9.18
CA SER A 29 8.50 9.02 8.94
C SER A 29 7.54 8.59 7.83
N PHE A 30 6.56 9.43 7.50
CA PHE A 30 5.65 9.22 6.36
C PHE A 30 6.14 9.95 5.09
N ASP A 31 7.44 10.24 5.02
CA ASP A 31 8.02 10.82 3.81
C ASP A 31 8.02 9.80 2.68
N THR A 32 7.58 10.23 1.50
CA THR A 32 7.57 9.48 0.25
C THR A 32 8.40 10.19 -0.81
N ALA A 33 8.47 9.65 -2.02
CA ALA A 33 9.08 10.34 -3.14
C ALA A 33 8.38 11.68 -3.46
N GLU A 34 7.10 11.84 -3.10
CA GLU A 34 6.32 13.05 -3.33
C GLU A 34 6.56 14.13 -2.25
N SER A 35 7.20 13.79 -1.13
CA SER A 35 7.52 14.75 -0.07
C SER A 35 8.60 15.75 -0.53
N PRO A 36 8.66 16.99 0.00
CA PRO A 36 9.57 18.03 -0.49
C PRO A 36 11.06 17.64 -0.54
N GLY A 37 11.53 16.81 0.40
CA GLY A 37 12.91 16.30 0.42
C GLY A 37 13.13 15.01 -0.38
N GLY A 38 12.07 14.41 -0.88
CA GLY A 38 12.04 13.13 -1.57
C GLY A 38 12.48 11.97 -0.68
N LEU A 39 12.83 10.86 -1.34
CA LEU A 39 13.14 9.60 -0.67
C LEU A 39 14.53 9.11 -1.05
N TYR A 40 15.33 8.72 -0.05
CA TYR A 40 16.69 8.22 -0.21
C TYR A 40 16.71 6.73 0.06
N LEU A 41 16.94 5.95 -0.99
CA LEU A 41 16.97 4.49 -0.97
C LEU A 41 18.41 4.03 -0.80
N CYS A 42 18.73 3.41 0.34
CA CYS A 42 20.07 2.89 0.61
C CYS A 42 20.42 1.73 -0.34
N LEU A 43 21.57 1.81 -1.02
CA LEU A 43 21.99 0.78 -1.98
C LEU A 43 22.66 -0.45 -1.35
N ASP A 44 22.77 -0.54 -0.02
CA ASP A 44 23.24 -1.74 0.70
C ASP A 44 22.11 -2.44 1.47
N LYS A 45 21.39 -1.68 2.31
CA LYS A 45 20.34 -2.19 3.21
C LYS A 45 18.92 -2.11 2.63
N PHE A 46 18.76 -1.43 1.48
CA PHE A 46 17.49 -1.34 0.76
C PHE A 46 16.33 -0.76 1.58
N VAL A 47 16.64 0.14 2.51
CA VAL A 47 15.66 0.93 3.26
C VAL A 47 15.55 2.33 2.69
N ALA A 48 14.34 2.87 2.72
CA ALA A 48 14.01 4.23 2.36
C ALA A 48 14.10 5.18 3.57
N LEU A 49 14.65 6.37 3.34
CA LEU A 49 14.82 7.41 4.34
C LEU A 49 14.32 8.74 3.79
N GLY A 50 13.54 9.46 4.58
CA GLY A 50 13.30 10.88 4.35
C GLY A 50 14.59 11.66 4.59
N GLN A 51 14.71 12.83 3.95
CA GLN A 51 15.91 13.66 3.99
C GLN A 51 16.46 13.90 5.40
N ASP A 52 15.57 14.15 6.37
CA ASP A 52 15.92 14.46 7.76
C ASP A 52 16.64 13.31 8.48
N PHE A 53 16.51 12.08 7.98
CA PHE A 53 17.05 10.88 8.62
C PHE A 53 18.35 10.37 7.98
N VAL A 54 18.69 10.82 6.77
CA VAL A 54 19.84 10.30 6.00
C VAL A 54 21.15 10.50 6.74
N GLN A 55 21.37 11.68 7.33
CA GLN A 55 22.59 11.98 8.07
C GLN A 55 22.77 11.03 9.26
N SER A 56 21.77 10.94 10.14
CA SER A 56 21.86 10.09 11.32
C SER A 56 21.99 8.60 10.95
N TYR A 57 21.37 8.18 9.85
CA TYR A 57 21.51 6.83 9.31
C TYR A 57 22.94 6.56 8.82
N HIS A 58 23.52 7.49 8.07
CA HIS A 58 24.90 7.41 7.59
C HIS A 58 25.89 7.33 8.76
N GLU A 59 25.77 8.23 9.74
CA GLU A 59 26.63 8.27 10.93
C GLU A 59 26.59 6.95 11.72
N ARG A 60 25.43 6.28 11.75
CA ARG A 60 25.24 5.01 12.47
C ARG A 60 25.71 3.78 11.71
N THR A 61 25.49 3.75 10.40
CA THR A 61 25.67 2.53 9.59
C THR A 61 26.90 2.57 8.71
N GLY A 62 27.49 3.75 8.48
CA GLY A 62 28.53 3.99 7.48
C GLY A 62 28.03 3.97 6.03
N ASN A 63 26.75 3.68 5.79
CA ASN A 63 26.20 3.66 4.44
C ASN A 63 26.13 5.06 3.86
N ALA A 64 26.82 5.25 2.74
CA ALA A 64 26.99 6.56 2.11
C ALA A 64 26.28 6.66 0.75
N LEU A 65 25.88 5.54 0.14
CA LEU A 65 25.39 5.53 -1.23
C LEU A 65 23.89 5.28 -1.28
N PHE A 66 23.18 6.22 -1.91
CA PHE A 66 21.71 6.22 -1.99
C PHE A 66 21.24 6.50 -3.41
N VAL A 67 20.04 6.04 -3.73
CA VAL A 67 19.26 6.58 -4.84
C VAL A 67 18.22 7.52 -4.27
N HIS A 68 18.30 8.79 -4.64
CA HIS A 68 17.31 9.80 -4.32
C HIS A 68 16.23 9.82 -5.41
N VAL A 69 14.98 9.73 -4.98
CA VAL A 69 13.80 9.83 -5.83
C VAL A 69 12.96 11.02 -5.36
N GLN A 70 12.69 11.93 -6.29
CA GLN A 70 11.76 13.04 -6.11
C GLN A 70 10.66 12.90 -7.15
N ALA A 71 9.41 12.88 -6.73
CA ALA A 71 8.25 12.81 -7.60
C ALA A 71 7.32 13.99 -7.32
N ARG A 72 6.51 14.36 -8.31
CA ARG A 72 5.36 15.26 -8.13
C ARG A 72 4.21 14.80 -9.02
N ARG A 73 2.99 15.02 -8.55
CA ARG A 73 1.78 14.88 -9.37
C ARG A 73 1.54 16.19 -10.11
N VAL A 74 1.24 16.08 -11.39
CA VAL A 74 0.93 17.19 -12.26
C VAL A 74 -0.49 16.97 -12.74
N PRO A 75 -1.45 17.82 -12.37
CA PRO A 75 -2.81 17.74 -12.91
C PRO A 75 -2.77 17.71 -14.43
N LEU A 76 -3.55 16.82 -15.04
CA LEU A 76 -3.85 16.95 -16.47
C LEU A 76 -4.87 18.07 -16.64
N GLU A 77 -4.71 18.93 -17.65
CA GLU A 77 -5.73 19.94 -17.96
C GLU A 77 -7.07 19.22 -18.19
N ALA A 78 -8.07 19.54 -17.37
CA ALA A 78 -9.38 18.90 -17.48
C ALA A 78 -10.01 19.25 -18.84
N ALA A 79 -10.46 18.25 -19.59
CA ALA A 79 -11.57 18.47 -20.51
C ALA A 79 -12.79 18.85 -19.66
N GLU A 80 -13.47 19.95 -20.00
CA GLU A 80 -14.64 20.48 -19.29
C GLU A 80 -15.60 19.36 -18.86
N ALA A 81 -15.57 19.00 -17.57
CA ALA A 81 -16.48 18.02 -17.00
C ALA A 81 -17.83 18.72 -16.77
N GLY A 82 -18.88 18.21 -17.43
CA GLY A 82 -20.24 18.74 -17.32
C GLY A 82 -20.80 18.62 -15.90
N GLU A 83 -21.49 19.66 -15.46
CA GLU A 83 -22.21 19.77 -14.19
C GLU A 83 -23.35 18.73 -14.09
N ASP A 84 -23.09 17.50 -13.63
CA ASP A 84 -24.09 16.67 -12.92
C ASP A 84 -23.45 15.36 -12.38
N GLU A 85 -22.69 15.43 -11.29
CA GLU A 85 -22.35 14.24 -10.49
C GLU A 85 -22.88 14.38 -9.07
N ARG A 86 -24.10 13.88 -8.85
CA ARG A 86 -24.60 13.61 -7.49
C ARG A 86 -23.98 12.31 -7.01
N VAL A 87 -23.09 12.41 -6.03
CA VAL A 87 -22.54 11.27 -5.29
C VAL A 87 -23.69 10.59 -4.51
N PRO A 88 -23.90 9.27 -4.63
CA PRO A 88 -24.95 8.57 -3.90
C PRO A 88 -24.69 8.58 -2.38
N GLU A 89 -25.72 8.89 -1.58
CA GLU A 89 -25.70 8.68 -0.14
C GLU A 89 -25.66 7.17 0.15
N LYS A 90 -24.56 6.71 0.74
CA LYS A 90 -24.20 5.31 1.10
C LYS A 90 -23.56 4.50 -0.02
N VAL A 91 -22.24 4.63 -0.13
CA VAL A 91 -21.40 3.57 -0.70
C VAL A 91 -20.80 2.76 0.46
N SER A 92 -21.60 1.88 1.05
CA SER A 92 -21.04 0.73 1.77
C SER A 92 -20.79 -0.35 0.72
N ARG A 93 -19.53 -0.79 0.60
CA ARG A 93 -18.96 -1.82 -0.28
C ARG A 93 -18.16 -1.24 -1.44
N LEU A 94 -16.96 -1.79 -1.66
CA LEU A 94 -16.13 -1.62 -2.85
C LEU A 94 -17.02 -1.79 -4.08
N ALA A 95 -17.44 -0.66 -4.65
CA ALA A 95 -18.30 -0.58 -5.82
C ALA A 95 -17.48 -0.84 -7.09
N ILE A 96 -16.81 -1.99 -7.18
CA ILE A 96 -16.20 -2.45 -8.43
C ILE A 96 -17.34 -3.01 -9.29
N GLY A 97 -17.87 -2.21 -10.22
CA GLY A 97 -18.85 -2.66 -11.20
C GLY A 97 -20.33 -2.66 -10.76
N VAL A 98 -20.69 -1.86 -9.75
CA VAL A 98 -22.09 -1.49 -9.46
C VAL A 98 -22.40 -0.06 -9.93
N PRO A 99 -23.68 0.28 -10.17
CA PRO A 99 -24.08 1.64 -10.55
C PRO A 99 -23.57 2.67 -9.52
N GLY A 100 -22.71 3.60 -9.95
CA GLY A 100 -22.04 4.58 -9.06
C GLY A 100 -20.65 4.16 -8.55
N GLY A 101 -20.01 3.14 -9.14
CA GLY A 101 -18.65 2.69 -8.80
C GLY A 101 -17.52 3.61 -9.26
N PHE A 102 -16.29 3.35 -8.82
CA PHE A 102 -15.11 4.17 -9.11
C PHE A 102 -14.36 3.73 -10.39
N ASN A 103 -13.75 4.69 -11.11
CA ASN A 103 -12.94 4.46 -12.31
C ASN A 103 -11.42 4.42 -11.98
N PRO A 104 -10.75 3.26 -12.03
CA PRO A 104 -9.31 3.15 -11.76
C PRO A 104 -8.40 3.61 -12.92
N ASP A 105 -8.96 3.85 -14.11
CA ASP A 105 -8.22 4.20 -15.34
C ASP A 105 -8.25 5.70 -15.68
N GLU A 106 -9.11 6.49 -15.03
CA GLU A 106 -9.13 7.95 -15.19
C GLU A 106 -7.93 8.58 -14.45
N LYS A 107 -6.85 8.79 -15.19
CA LYS A 107 -5.69 9.53 -14.68
C LYS A 107 -6.02 11.01 -14.61
N LYS A 108 -6.35 11.51 -13.42
CA LYS A 108 -6.49 12.96 -13.15
C LYS A 108 -5.14 13.70 -13.18
N TYR A 109 -4.04 12.96 -13.15
CA TYR A 109 -2.69 13.52 -13.09
C TYR A 109 -1.67 12.62 -13.79
N GLN A 110 -0.58 13.23 -14.23
CA GLN A 110 0.67 12.54 -14.58
C GLN A 110 1.66 12.65 -13.41
N VAL A 111 2.47 11.63 -13.19
CA VAL A 111 3.56 11.67 -12.22
C VAL A 111 4.84 11.98 -12.97
N GLU A 112 5.48 13.08 -12.63
CA GLU A 112 6.84 13.37 -13.08
C GLU A 112 7.80 12.99 -11.94
N SER A 113 8.89 12.30 -12.27
CA SER A 113 9.89 11.88 -11.28
C SER A 113 11.31 12.14 -11.75
N GLN A 114 12.16 12.57 -10.84
CA GLN A 114 13.60 12.69 -11.02
C GLN A 114 14.32 11.68 -10.12
N THR A 115 15.34 11.03 -10.67
CA THR A 115 16.14 10.04 -9.93
C THR A 115 17.63 10.32 -10.07
N ARG A 116 18.31 10.37 -8.93
CA ARG A 116 19.75 10.62 -8.85
C ARG A 116 20.41 9.63 -7.91
N VAL A 117 21.63 9.24 -8.21
CA VAL A 117 22.50 8.58 -7.23
C VAL A 117 23.19 9.66 -6.41
N VAL A 118 23.25 9.47 -5.10
CA VAL A 118 23.81 10.41 -4.13
C VAL A 118 24.86 9.69 -3.29
N HIS A 119 26.03 10.31 -3.17
CA HIS A 119 27.03 9.94 -2.17
C HIS A 119 26.97 10.96 -1.01
N TRP A 120 26.82 10.44 0.21
CA TRP A 120 26.68 11.21 1.45
C TRP A 120 27.99 11.13 2.26
N PRO A 121 28.50 12.20 2.88
CA PRO A 121 27.88 13.52 3.09
C PRO A 121 28.28 14.56 2.04
N ASP A 122 28.84 14.18 0.88
CA ASP A 122 29.30 15.16 -0.12
C ASP A 122 28.17 16.11 -0.58
N ARG A 123 26.91 15.66 -0.51
CA ARG A 123 25.70 16.48 -0.69
C ARG A 123 25.44 17.53 0.41
N VAL A 124 25.94 17.34 1.63
CA VAL A 124 25.67 18.17 2.84
C VAL A 124 26.59 19.38 2.97
N ASN A 125 27.71 19.42 2.24
CA ASN A 125 28.61 20.57 2.27
C ASN A 125 28.08 21.83 1.56
N LEU A 126 26.80 21.84 1.15
CA LEU A 126 26.11 23.04 0.72
C LEU A 126 25.44 23.72 1.94
N PRO A 127 25.87 24.93 2.33
CA PRO A 127 25.24 25.63 3.44
C PRO A 127 23.76 25.90 3.13
N LEU A 128 22.89 25.44 4.04
CA LEU A 128 21.41 25.56 4.08
C LEU A 128 20.85 27.01 4.01
N GLY A 129 21.63 28.00 3.55
CA GLY A 129 21.22 29.39 3.42
C GLY A 129 21.80 30.13 2.22
N LYS A 130 22.46 29.45 1.27
CA LYS A 130 22.97 30.05 0.02
C LYS A 130 22.83 29.15 -1.21
N THR A 131 21.91 28.19 -1.22
CA THR A 131 21.52 27.50 -2.45
C THR A 131 20.45 28.34 -3.14
N SER A 132 20.86 29.02 -4.20
CA SER A 132 19.93 29.53 -5.20
C SER A 132 19.21 28.32 -5.82
N TRP A 133 17.94 28.16 -5.47
CA TRP A 133 17.07 27.18 -6.13
C TRP A 133 16.85 27.66 -7.55
N PHE A 134 17.21 26.85 -8.54
CA PHE A 134 16.78 27.08 -9.91
C PHE A 134 15.75 26.04 -10.28
N VAL A 135 14.71 26.54 -10.92
CA VAL A 135 13.67 25.71 -11.49
C VAL A 135 14.25 25.09 -12.77
N VAL A 136 14.56 23.80 -12.73
CA VAL A 136 14.87 23.04 -13.95
C VAL A 136 13.57 22.35 -14.37
N GLY A 137 12.86 22.96 -15.31
CA GLY A 137 11.51 22.52 -15.68
C GLY A 137 10.47 22.93 -14.64
N ASN A 138 9.84 21.96 -13.97
CA ASN A 138 8.88 22.20 -12.88
C ASN A 138 9.37 21.67 -11.53
N PHE A 139 10.68 21.35 -11.42
CA PHE A 139 11.29 20.83 -10.19
C PHE A 139 12.22 21.86 -9.57
N GLN A 140 12.21 21.95 -8.23
CA GLN A 140 13.26 22.63 -7.48
C GLN A 140 14.55 21.82 -7.60
N ALA A 141 15.48 22.29 -8.44
CA ALA A 141 16.80 21.67 -8.57
C ALA A 141 17.80 22.42 -7.69
N ILE A 142 18.68 21.66 -7.03
CA ILE A 142 19.85 22.19 -6.33
C ILE A 142 20.93 22.44 -7.38
N GLU A 143 21.46 23.66 -7.45
CA GLU A 143 22.45 24.13 -8.44
C GLU A 143 23.81 23.38 -8.42
N SER A 144 24.01 22.45 -7.48
CA SER A 144 25.29 21.78 -7.26
C SER A 144 25.19 20.28 -7.53
N ASP A 145 25.82 19.84 -8.61
CA ASP A 145 26.07 18.43 -8.93
C ASP A 145 27.13 17.76 -8.02
N VAL A 146 27.66 18.45 -7.00
CA VAL A 146 28.63 17.86 -6.06
C VAL A 146 27.96 16.77 -5.23
N GLY A 147 28.53 15.56 -5.22
CA GLY A 147 28.00 14.41 -4.51
C GLY A 147 26.75 13.77 -5.11
N SER A 148 26.30 14.16 -6.32
CA SER A 148 25.15 13.49 -6.96
C SER A 148 25.25 13.42 -8.48
N ILE A 149 24.69 12.37 -9.07
CA ILE A 149 24.69 12.13 -10.52
C ILE A 149 23.34 11.58 -10.98
N PHE A 150 22.86 11.96 -12.16
CA PHE A 150 21.65 11.39 -12.74
C PHE A 150 21.80 9.88 -12.95
N LEU A 151 20.74 9.12 -12.66
CA LEU A 151 20.75 7.66 -12.83
C LEU A 151 21.05 7.23 -14.28
N ASP A 152 20.60 8.03 -15.25
CA ASP A 152 20.80 7.75 -16.68
C ASP A 152 22.12 8.28 -17.23
N SER A 153 22.94 8.94 -16.39
CA SER A 153 24.25 9.45 -16.81
C SER A 153 25.15 8.33 -17.34
N PRO A 154 25.89 8.56 -18.46
CA PRO A 154 26.87 7.61 -18.95
C PRO A 154 28.07 7.44 -18.02
N ASP A 155 28.34 8.43 -17.17
CA ASP A 155 29.50 8.44 -16.25
C ASP A 155 29.23 7.65 -14.95
N LEU A 156 27.99 7.19 -14.73
CA LEU A 156 27.65 6.38 -13.56
C LEU A 156 28.13 4.92 -13.78
N PRO A 157 28.94 4.35 -12.87
CA PRO A 157 29.39 2.97 -12.97
C PRO A 157 28.24 1.98 -13.10
N ALA A 158 28.40 1.02 -14.00
CA ALA A 158 27.36 0.02 -14.31
C ALA A 158 26.87 -0.75 -13.07
N ALA A 159 27.75 -1.04 -12.12
CA ALA A 159 27.40 -1.72 -10.86
C ALA A 159 26.42 -0.89 -10.01
N ILE A 160 26.69 0.41 -9.85
CA ILE A 160 25.81 1.32 -9.10
C ILE A 160 24.49 1.50 -9.83
N LYS A 161 24.53 1.68 -11.16
CA LYS A 161 23.34 1.80 -12.00
C LYS A 161 22.44 0.57 -11.91
N ALA A 162 23.03 -0.63 -11.96
CA ALA A 162 22.29 -1.89 -11.83
C ALA A 162 21.66 -2.05 -10.44
N SER A 163 22.41 -1.75 -9.37
CA SER A 163 21.89 -1.75 -7.99
C SER A 163 20.72 -0.77 -7.83
N ALA A 164 20.89 0.47 -8.29
CA ALA A 164 19.87 1.51 -8.25
C ALA A 164 18.58 1.10 -8.98
N GLN A 165 18.72 0.62 -10.22
CA GLN A 165 17.59 0.14 -11.01
C GLN A 165 16.90 -1.07 -10.36
N ALA A 166 17.66 -1.98 -9.75
CA ALA A 166 17.09 -3.12 -9.04
C ALA A 166 16.31 -2.71 -7.79
N VAL A 167 16.83 -1.77 -6.99
CA VAL A 167 16.14 -1.24 -5.80
C VAL A 167 14.86 -0.49 -6.17
N LEU A 168 14.88 0.31 -7.25
CA LEU A 168 13.70 1.06 -7.72
C LEU A 168 12.60 0.14 -8.27
N ARG A 169 12.98 -0.96 -8.93
CA ARG A 169 12.04 -1.90 -9.56
C ARG A 169 11.60 -3.03 -8.63
N ALA A 170 12.26 -3.21 -7.49
CA ALA A 170 11.92 -4.26 -6.55
C ALA A 170 10.53 -4.06 -5.96
N GLU A 171 9.78 -5.16 -5.85
CA GLU A 171 8.51 -5.16 -5.13
C GLU A 171 8.78 -4.92 -3.64
N SER A 172 8.21 -3.83 -3.11
CA SER A 172 8.35 -3.43 -1.71
C SER A 172 7.97 -4.58 -0.77
N ALA A 173 8.75 -4.82 0.27
CA ALA A 173 8.45 -5.82 1.29
C ALA A 173 7.10 -5.54 1.98
N VAL A 174 6.76 -4.26 2.17
CA VAL A 174 5.44 -3.81 2.67
C VAL A 174 4.33 -4.36 1.77
N ARG A 175 4.50 -4.17 0.45
CA ARG A 175 3.51 -4.57 -0.55
C ARG A 175 3.43 -6.08 -0.73
N ARG A 176 4.55 -6.79 -0.66
CA ARG A 176 4.58 -8.26 -0.67
C ARG A 176 3.82 -8.86 0.51
N GLU A 177 4.03 -8.33 1.72
CA GLU A 177 3.32 -8.81 2.92
C GLU A 177 1.82 -8.51 2.85
N GLU A 178 1.44 -7.34 2.32
CA GLU A 178 0.05 -7.01 1.98
C GLU A 178 -0.57 -8.00 1.00
N LEU A 179 0.15 -8.34 -0.08
CA LEU A 179 -0.30 -9.28 -1.08
C LEU A 179 -0.40 -10.71 -0.55
N GLU A 180 0.57 -11.14 0.26
CA GLU A 180 0.55 -12.43 0.94
C GLU A 180 -0.61 -12.53 1.93
N SER A 181 -0.90 -11.45 2.67
CA SER A 181 -2.04 -11.40 3.61
C SER A 181 -3.38 -11.36 2.88
N ALA A 182 -3.44 -10.72 1.70
CA ALA A 182 -4.61 -10.70 0.83
C ALA A 182 -4.74 -11.96 -0.04
N ALA A 183 -3.70 -12.80 -0.14
CA ALA A 183 -3.71 -13.98 -0.99
C ALA A 183 -4.77 -14.98 -0.51
N GLY A 184 -5.62 -15.44 -1.44
CA GLY A 184 -6.73 -16.32 -1.10
C GLY A 184 -7.85 -15.63 -0.32
N THR A 185 -7.89 -14.30 -0.33
CA THR A 185 -9.01 -13.50 0.18
C THR A 185 -9.62 -12.65 -0.95
N TRP A 186 -10.90 -12.32 -0.80
CA TRP A 186 -11.60 -11.35 -1.62
C TRP A 186 -12.56 -10.58 -0.71
N ASP A 187 -12.52 -9.24 -0.77
CA ASP A 187 -13.30 -8.37 0.13
C ASP A 187 -13.00 -8.61 1.63
N GLY A 188 -11.73 -8.95 1.96
CA GLY A 188 -11.31 -9.23 3.35
C GLY A 188 -11.73 -10.60 3.90
N GLU A 189 -12.51 -11.37 3.15
CA GLU A 189 -12.92 -12.73 3.51
C GLU A 189 -12.09 -13.79 2.78
N LYS A 190 -11.81 -14.91 3.45
CA LYS A 190 -11.13 -16.05 2.84
C LYS A 190 -12.03 -16.66 1.76
N LEU A 191 -11.46 -16.89 0.57
CA LEU A 191 -12.16 -17.52 -0.54
C LEU A 191 -12.69 -18.90 -0.13
N GLU A 192 -14.00 -19.07 -0.18
CA GLU A 192 -14.63 -20.38 -0.03
C GLU A 192 -14.32 -21.24 -1.26
N VAL A 193 -14.14 -22.55 -1.04
CA VAL A 193 -14.03 -23.50 -2.15
C VAL A 193 -15.37 -23.55 -2.86
N SER A 194 -15.37 -23.29 -4.17
CA SER A 194 -16.61 -23.32 -4.94
C SER A 194 -17.28 -24.69 -4.85
N LYS A 195 -18.60 -24.67 -4.70
CA LYS A 195 -19.45 -25.87 -4.78
C LYS A 195 -19.28 -26.64 -6.10
N PHE A 196 -18.80 -25.96 -7.15
CA PHE A 196 -18.59 -26.54 -8.48
C PHE A 196 -17.15 -27.01 -8.70
N ALA A 197 -16.20 -26.74 -7.80
CA ALA A 197 -14.79 -27.02 -8.05
C ALA A 197 -14.46 -28.52 -8.17
N HIS A 198 -15.13 -29.38 -7.41
CA HIS A 198 -14.82 -30.82 -7.40
C HIS A 198 -15.49 -31.60 -8.54
N ASP A 199 -16.70 -31.19 -8.90
CA ASP A 199 -17.59 -31.91 -9.83
C ASP A 199 -17.82 -31.11 -11.13
N LEU A 200 -16.90 -30.20 -11.47
CA LEU A 200 -16.99 -29.43 -12.70
C LEU A 200 -16.93 -30.36 -13.92
N GLU A 201 -18.01 -30.42 -14.68
CA GLU A 201 -18.02 -31.11 -15.97
C GLU A 201 -17.21 -30.30 -16.99
N GLN A 202 -16.14 -30.89 -17.54
CA GLN A 202 -15.39 -30.29 -18.65
C GLN A 202 -15.72 -31.00 -19.96
N LEU A 203 -16.20 -30.24 -20.94
CA LEU A 203 -16.63 -30.78 -22.22
C LEU A 203 -15.42 -31.25 -23.03
N ASN A 204 -15.53 -32.47 -23.60
CA ASN A 204 -14.56 -33.01 -24.55
C ASN A 204 -14.83 -32.49 -25.96
N ASN A 205 -14.72 -31.16 -26.14
CA ASN A 205 -14.99 -30.48 -27.41
C ASN A 205 -13.74 -30.26 -28.29
N GLY A 206 -12.59 -30.80 -27.87
CA GLY A 206 -11.32 -30.72 -28.62
C GLY A 206 -10.62 -29.36 -28.56
N VAL A 207 -11.11 -28.42 -27.75
CA VAL A 207 -10.50 -27.09 -27.60
C VAL A 207 -9.12 -27.22 -26.92
N LYS A 208 -8.12 -26.59 -27.52
CA LYS A 208 -6.78 -26.39 -26.95
C LYS A 208 -6.45 -24.92 -26.94
N ILE A 209 -6.01 -24.43 -25.79
CA ILE A 209 -5.82 -23.00 -25.57
C ILE A 209 -4.32 -22.70 -25.65
N PRO A 210 -3.90 -21.71 -26.48
CA PRO A 210 -2.51 -21.31 -26.55
C PRO A 210 -2.04 -20.71 -25.21
N PRO A 211 -0.73 -20.71 -24.90
CA PRO A 211 -0.21 -20.19 -23.64
C PRO A 211 -0.19 -18.65 -23.54
N LYS A 212 -0.45 -17.93 -24.64
CA LYS A 212 -0.43 -16.45 -24.71
C LYS A 212 -1.22 -15.93 -25.90
N ASN A 213 -1.31 -14.60 -26.02
CA ASN A 213 -2.00 -13.86 -27.09
C ASN A 213 -3.49 -14.19 -27.17
N TRP A 214 -4.14 -14.27 -26.01
CA TRP A 214 -5.57 -14.50 -25.92
C TRP A 214 -6.36 -13.29 -26.41
N LYS A 215 -7.55 -13.57 -26.93
CA LYS A 215 -8.49 -12.56 -27.40
C LYS A 215 -9.89 -13.01 -27.04
N CYS A 216 -10.74 -12.05 -26.69
CA CYS A 216 -12.16 -12.30 -26.52
C CYS A 216 -12.77 -12.89 -27.82
N GLN A 217 -13.57 -13.94 -27.69
CA GLN A 217 -14.21 -14.58 -28.85
C GLN A 217 -15.37 -13.75 -29.44
N ARG A 218 -15.86 -12.73 -28.72
CA ARG A 218 -16.99 -11.88 -29.13
C ARG A 218 -16.60 -10.43 -29.48
N CYS A 219 -15.39 -9.97 -29.15
CA CYS A 219 -14.91 -8.62 -29.50
C CYS A 219 -13.39 -8.55 -29.60
N ASP A 220 -12.85 -7.35 -29.77
CA ASP A 220 -11.42 -7.15 -30.03
C ASP A 220 -10.52 -7.05 -28.79
N LEU A 221 -11.08 -7.20 -27.59
CA LEU A 221 -10.33 -7.07 -26.34
C LEU A 221 -9.32 -8.21 -26.16
N THR A 222 -8.11 -7.83 -25.75
CA THR A 222 -6.99 -8.73 -25.45
C THR A 222 -6.62 -8.75 -23.96
N GLU A 223 -7.29 -7.93 -23.15
CA GLU A 223 -7.07 -7.77 -21.71
C GLU A 223 -8.36 -8.04 -20.93
N ASN A 224 -8.25 -8.28 -19.62
CA ASN A 224 -9.38 -8.66 -18.74
C ASN A 224 -10.20 -9.84 -19.30
N LEU A 225 -9.49 -10.90 -19.67
CA LEU A 225 -10.06 -12.08 -20.29
C LEU A 225 -10.30 -13.19 -19.26
N TRP A 226 -11.45 -13.82 -19.37
CA TRP A 226 -11.91 -14.89 -18.50
C TRP A 226 -12.08 -16.16 -19.33
N LEU A 227 -11.42 -17.22 -18.90
CA LEU A 227 -11.51 -18.54 -19.48
C LEU A 227 -12.57 -19.35 -18.73
N ASN A 228 -13.65 -19.73 -19.40
CA ASN A 228 -14.63 -20.64 -18.83
C ASN A 228 -14.05 -22.06 -18.70
N LEU A 229 -14.09 -22.61 -17.48
CA LEU A 229 -13.46 -23.89 -17.16
C LEU A 229 -14.26 -25.11 -17.67
N THR A 230 -15.50 -24.94 -18.12
CA THR A 230 -16.34 -26.03 -18.65
C THR A 230 -16.03 -26.32 -20.12
N ASP A 231 -15.90 -25.30 -20.96
CA ASP A 231 -15.84 -25.48 -22.42
C ASP A 231 -14.65 -24.80 -23.12
N GLY A 232 -13.84 -24.04 -22.38
CA GLY A 232 -12.65 -23.41 -22.92
C GLY A 232 -12.91 -22.08 -23.65
N SER A 233 -14.11 -21.51 -23.50
CA SER A 233 -14.44 -20.20 -24.09
C SER A 233 -13.66 -19.07 -23.40
N ILE A 234 -13.12 -18.14 -24.18
CA ILE A 234 -12.35 -16.98 -23.70
C ILE A 234 -13.13 -15.71 -24.01
N LEU A 235 -13.55 -14.99 -22.97
CA LEU A 235 -14.47 -13.86 -23.08
C LEU A 235 -14.03 -12.72 -22.17
N CYS A 236 -14.28 -11.47 -22.56
CA CYS A 236 -13.93 -10.32 -21.74
C CYS A 236 -14.87 -10.17 -20.53
N GLY A 237 -14.32 -9.58 -19.47
CA GLY A 237 -15.00 -9.35 -18.20
C GLY A 237 -16.17 -8.36 -18.27
N ARG A 238 -16.63 -7.93 -17.10
CA ARG A 238 -17.76 -7.00 -16.96
C ARG A 238 -17.40 -5.61 -17.49
N ARG A 239 -18.37 -4.92 -18.08
CA ARG A 239 -18.27 -3.52 -18.52
C ARG A 239 -18.49 -2.59 -17.33
N PHE A 240 -17.65 -1.57 -17.18
CA PHE A 240 -17.81 -0.52 -16.18
C PHE A 240 -18.73 0.60 -16.72
N PHE A 241 -19.33 1.39 -15.82
CA PHE A 241 -20.37 2.38 -16.14
C PHE A 241 -19.85 3.56 -16.98
N ASP A 242 -18.56 3.85 -16.89
CA ASP A 242 -17.80 4.84 -17.66
C ASP A 242 -17.40 4.34 -19.07
N GLY A 243 -17.67 3.07 -19.38
CA GLY A 243 -17.32 2.43 -20.64
C GLY A 243 -15.99 1.69 -20.65
N SER A 244 -15.21 1.70 -19.56
CA SER A 244 -13.96 0.94 -19.43
C SER A 244 -14.21 -0.53 -19.00
N GLY A 245 -13.14 -1.33 -18.89
CA GLY A 245 -13.23 -2.74 -18.52
C GLY A 245 -13.51 -3.69 -19.69
N GLY A 246 -14.42 -4.63 -19.49
CA GLY A 246 -14.85 -5.58 -20.52
C GLY A 246 -16.15 -5.16 -21.23
N ASN A 247 -16.75 -6.11 -21.95
CA ASN A 247 -18.02 -5.91 -22.68
C ASN A 247 -19.12 -6.84 -22.17
N ASN A 248 -19.04 -7.30 -20.91
CA ASN A 248 -19.98 -8.26 -20.29
C ASN A 248 -20.05 -9.64 -20.96
N HIS A 249 -19.24 -9.93 -21.96
CA HIS A 249 -19.36 -11.17 -22.72
C HIS A 249 -19.25 -12.43 -21.88
N ALA A 250 -18.41 -12.45 -20.84
CA ALA A 250 -18.27 -13.62 -19.98
C ALA A 250 -19.53 -13.88 -19.11
N VAL A 251 -20.14 -12.81 -18.56
CA VAL A 251 -21.39 -12.94 -17.77
C VAL A 251 -22.61 -13.22 -18.64
N GLU A 252 -22.68 -12.63 -19.84
CA GLU A 252 -23.71 -12.95 -20.84
C GLU A 252 -23.60 -14.41 -21.30
N TYR A 253 -22.38 -14.90 -21.51
CA TYR A 253 -22.15 -16.29 -21.87
C TYR A 253 -22.57 -17.26 -20.76
N TYR A 254 -22.31 -16.93 -19.50
CA TYR A 254 -22.87 -17.67 -18.39
C TYR A 254 -24.41 -17.65 -18.41
N ALA A 255 -25.03 -16.51 -18.69
CA ALA A 255 -26.48 -16.42 -18.79
C ALA A 255 -27.07 -17.38 -19.84
N GLU A 256 -26.36 -17.58 -20.96
CA GLU A 256 -26.73 -18.49 -22.06
C GLU A 256 -26.43 -19.97 -21.77
N LYS A 257 -25.24 -20.29 -21.25
CA LYS A 257 -24.72 -21.67 -21.13
C LYS A 257 -24.83 -22.28 -19.74
N LYS A 258 -24.90 -21.43 -18.71
CA LYS A 258 -24.89 -21.82 -17.29
C LYS A 258 -23.63 -22.56 -16.83
N TYR A 259 -22.50 -22.35 -17.52
CA TYR A 259 -21.21 -22.91 -17.13
C TYR A 259 -20.60 -22.12 -15.97
N PRO A 260 -20.40 -22.73 -14.79
CA PRO A 260 -20.38 -22.00 -13.52
C PRO A 260 -19.08 -21.23 -13.25
N LEU A 261 -17.94 -21.77 -13.66
CA LEU A 261 -16.62 -21.28 -13.26
C LEU A 261 -15.83 -20.69 -14.43
N ALA A 262 -15.21 -19.55 -14.19
CA ALA A 262 -14.22 -18.97 -15.09
C ALA A 262 -12.97 -18.50 -14.34
N VAL A 263 -11.80 -18.66 -14.95
CA VAL A 263 -10.52 -18.17 -14.42
C VAL A 263 -10.05 -16.95 -15.19
N LYS A 264 -9.55 -15.92 -14.51
CA LYS A 264 -8.97 -14.73 -15.13
C LYS A 264 -7.59 -15.08 -15.71
N LEU A 265 -7.50 -15.01 -17.03
CA LEU A 265 -6.24 -15.23 -17.73
C LEU A 265 -5.21 -14.17 -17.31
N GLY A 266 -3.94 -14.58 -17.23
CA GLY A 266 -2.83 -13.75 -16.77
C GLY A 266 -2.64 -13.69 -15.25
N THR A 267 -3.58 -14.17 -14.44
CA THR A 267 -3.45 -14.22 -12.96
C THR A 267 -2.97 -15.56 -12.42
N ILE A 268 -2.85 -16.56 -13.29
CA ILE A 268 -2.51 -17.94 -12.92
C ILE A 268 -1.02 -18.04 -12.57
N THR A 269 -0.72 -18.63 -11.43
CA THR A 269 0.64 -18.82 -10.90
C THR A 269 1.10 -20.27 -11.03
N ARG A 270 2.41 -20.49 -10.95
CA ARG A 270 3.04 -21.82 -11.15
C ARG A 270 2.64 -22.87 -10.12
N ASP A 271 2.21 -22.44 -8.94
CA ASP A 271 1.68 -23.28 -7.86
C ASP A 271 0.20 -23.65 -8.06
N GLY A 272 -0.40 -23.27 -9.19
CA GLY A 272 -1.76 -23.66 -9.56
C GLY A 272 -2.86 -22.82 -8.91
N GLN A 273 -2.51 -21.63 -8.42
CA GLN A 273 -3.47 -20.63 -7.99
C GLN A 273 -3.82 -19.66 -9.12
N GLY A 274 -4.93 -18.96 -8.99
CA GLY A 274 -5.40 -17.97 -9.95
C GLY A 274 -6.76 -17.44 -9.56
N ASP A 275 -7.14 -16.29 -10.11
CA ASP A 275 -8.42 -15.66 -9.81
C ASP A 275 -9.56 -16.43 -10.49
N VAL A 276 -10.32 -17.20 -9.71
CA VAL A 276 -11.49 -17.94 -10.20
C VAL A 276 -12.76 -17.26 -9.71
N TYR A 277 -13.68 -17.02 -10.64
CA TYR A 277 -15.00 -16.48 -10.37
C TYR A 277 -16.08 -17.54 -10.58
N SER A 278 -17.01 -17.61 -9.64
CA SER A 278 -18.21 -18.44 -9.74
C SER A 278 -19.42 -17.56 -10.02
N TYR A 279 -19.99 -17.71 -11.21
CA TYR A 279 -21.19 -16.96 -11.58
C TYR A 279 -22.45 -17.37 -10.78
N PRO A 280 -22.68 -18.65 -10.42
CA PRO A 280 -23.82 -19.00 -9.58
C PRO A 280 -23.69 -18.52 -8.13
N GLU A 281 -22.47 -18.46 -7.60
CA GLU A 281 -22.18 -17.96 -6.24
C GLU A 281 -21.98 -16.43 -6.23
N ASP A 282 -21.94 -15.81 -7.42
CA ASP A 282 -21.67 -14.38 -7.69
C ASP A 282 -20.45 -13.84 -6.95
N ASN A 283 -19.45 -14.70 -6.72
CA ASN A 283 -18.29 -14.40 -5.89
C ASN A 283 -16.98 -14.98 -6.45
N MET A 284 -15.85 -14.41 -6.04
CA MET A 284 -14.55 -15.04 -6.19
C MET A 284 -14.51 -16.32 -5.33
N VAL A 285 -13.87 -17.37 -5.82
CA VAL A 285 -13.87 -18.68 -5.18
C VAL A 285 -12.51 -19.35 -5.29
N ALA A 286 -12.18 -20.21 -4.32
CA ALA A 286 -11.03 -21.09 -4.42
C ALA A 286 -11.38 -22.29 -5.32
N ASN A 287 -10.44 -22.70 -6.18
CA ASN A 287 -10.55 -23.92 -6.98
C ASN A 287 -9.34 -24.84 -6.77
N PRO A 288 -9.40 -25.79 -5.83
CA PRO A 288 -8.30 -26.72 -5.54
C PRO A 288 -7.89 -27.59 -6.73
N LYS A 289 -8.75 -27.72 -7.75
CA LYS A 289 -8.50 -28.50 -8.97
C LYS A 289 -8.12 -27.64 -10.18
N LEU A 290 -7.77 -26.36 -9.99
CA LEU A 290 -7.48 -25.45 -11.09
C LEU A 290 -6.41 -26.02 -12.05
N ALA A 291 -5.30 -26.53 -11.53
CA ALA A 291 -4.26 -27.17 -12.34
C ALA A 291 -4.81 -28.29 -13.26
N GLN A 292 -5.69 -29.14 -12.71
CA GLN A 292 -6.33 -30.22 -13.46
C GLN A 292 -7.28 -29.67 -14.53
N HIS A 293 -8.10 -28.67 -14.17
CA HIS A 293 -9.03 -28.04 -15.11
C HIS A 293 -8.30 -27.35 -16.27
N MET A 294 -7.15 -26.74 -16.00
CA MET A 294 -6.31 -26.10 -17.02
C MET A 294 -5.64 -27.13 -17.95
N ALA A 295 -5.19 -28.26 -17.39
CA ALA A 295 -4.57 -29.34 -18.16
C ALA A 295 -5.52 -29.95 -19.22
N HIS A 296 -6.83 -29.97 -18.96
CA HIS A 296 -7.86 -30.41 -19.93
C HIS A 296 -7.75 -29.63 -21.26
N PHE A 297 -7.59 -28.31 -21.16
CA PHE A 297 -7.41 -27.42 -22.32
C PHE A 297 -5.97 -27.38 -22.86
N GLY A 298 -5.08 -28.23 -22.35
CA GLY A 298 -3.69 -28.32 -22.78
C GLY A 298 -2.77 -27.22 -22.24
N ILE A 299 -3.21 -26.49 -21.20
CA ILE A 299 -2.40 -25.45 -20.56
C ILE A 299 -1.57 -26.10 -19.45
N ASN A 300 -0.24 -26.08 -19.60
CA ASN A 300 0.67 -26.44 -18.53
C ASN A 300 0.95 -25.21 -17.66
N ILE A 301 0.41 -25.20 -16.44
CA ILE A 301 0.55 -24.07 -15.50
C ILE A 301 1.99 -23.79 -15.09
N GLU A 302 2.90 -24.77 -15.15
CA GLU A 302 4.33 -24.58 -14.83
C GLU A 302 5.04 -23.66 -15.84
N GLN A 303 4.48 -23.53 -17.04
CA GLN A 303 5.00 -22.69 -18.12
C GLN A 303 4.33 -21.33 -18.20
N LEU A 304 3.37 -21.05 -17.31
CA LEU A 304 2.74 -19.74 -17.21
C LEU A 304 3.53 -18.85 -16.26
N ASP A 305 3.68 -17.59 -16.67
CA ASP A 305 4.09 -16.50 -15.82
C ASP A 305 2.88 -15.60 -15.60
N LYS A 306 2.72 -15.06 -14.39
CA LYS A 306 1.69 -14.08 -14.07
C LYS A 306 1.93 -12.83 -14.92
N THR A 307 1.00 -12.50 -15.80
CA THR A 307 1.10 -11.38 -16.76
C THR A 307 0.10 -10.26 -16.48
N ASP A 308 -0.94 -10.54 -15.70
CA ASP A 308 -1.97 -9.59 -15.31
C ASP A 308 -2.07 -9.46 -13.80
N LYS A 309 -2.54 -8.29 -13.37
CA LYS A 309 -2.79 -8.04 -11.95
C LYS A 309 -3.91 -8.95 -11.44
N SER A 310 -3.67 -9.58 -10.30
CA SER A 310 -4.72 -10.29 -9.59
C SER A 310 -5.76 -9.31 -9.06
N MET A 311 -6.95 -9.82 -8.74
CA MET A 311 -8.03 -9.03 -8.16
C MET A 311 -7.61 -8.39 -6.83
N ALA A 312 -6.85 -9.11 -5.99
CA ALA A 312 -6.26 -8.57 -4.76
C ALA A 312 -5.23 -7.44 -5.01
N GLU A 313 -4.40 -7.54 -6.05
CA GLU A 313 -3.47 -6.45 -6.43
C GLU A 313 -4.22 -5.20 -6.89
N ILE A 314 -5.30 -5.39 -7.64
CA ILE A 314 -6.16 -4.29 -8.09
C ILE A 314 -6.83 -3.63 -6.88
N GLU A 315 -7.33 -4.41 -5.92
CA GLU A 315 -7.94 -3.89 -4.69
C GLU A 315 -6.94 -3.08 -3.85
N ILE A 316 -5.72 -3.59 -3.66
CA ILE A 316 -4.65 -2.85 -2.96
C ILE A 316 -4.30 -1.57 -3.70
N ASP A 317 -4.14 -1.61 -5.03
CA ASP A 317 -3.87 -0.43 -5.84
C ASP A 317 -5.00 0.60 -5.76
N MET A 318 -6.25 0.14 -5.74
CA MET A 318 -7.42 0.99 -5.61
C MET A 318 -7.46 1.64 -4.23
N ASN A 319 -7.27 0.90 -3.14
CA ASN A 319 -7.20 1.48 -1.80
C ASN A 319 -6.05 2.49 -1.67
N GLN A 320 -4.91 2.26 -2.33
CA GLN A 320 -3.77 3.20 -2.32
C GLN A 320 -4.04 4.47 -3.15
N ARG A 321 -4.80 4.38 -4.24
CA ARG A 321 -5.16 5.50 -5.13
C ARG A 321 -6.36 6.30 -4.62
N ILE A 322 -7.33 5.60 -4.04
CA ILE A 322 -8.56 6.14 -3.49
C ILE A 322 -8.24 6.50 -2.04
N GLY A 323 -7.57 7.63 -1.86
CA GLY A 323 -7.68 8.34 -0.58
C GLY A 323 -9.13 8.77 -0.45
N GLU A 324 -9.95 7.89 0.13
CA GLU A 324 -11.41 8.01 0.24
C GLU A 324 -11.79 9.40 0.70
N TRP A 325 -12.15 10.22 -0.28
CA TRP A 325 -12.72 11.52 -0.03
C TRP A 325 -14.21 11.42 -0.31
N ALA A 326 -14.98 11.77 0.72
CA ALA A 326 -16.43 11.99 0.72
C ALA A 326 -17.38 10.83 1.09
N THR A 327 -17.10 10.01 2.12
CA THR A 327 -18.19 9.23 2.73
C THR A 327 -18.20 9.11 4.26
N LEU A 328 -17.71 10.10 5.02
CA LEU A 328 -17.91 10.12 6.50
C LEU A 328 -18.01 11.52 7.12
N THR A 329 -18.32 12.57 6.36
CA THR A 329 -18.67 13.87 6.96
C THR A 329 -20.18 13.99 7.08
N GLU A 330 -20.64 14.41 8.26
CA GLU A 330 -22.03 14.80 8.52
C GLU A 330 -22.50 15.72 7.38
N SER A 331 -23.42 15.22 6.54
CA SER A 331 -23.77 15.80 5.23
C SER A 331 -24.43 17.19 5.27
N ASN A 332 -24.38 17.92 6.39
CA ASN A 332 -25.06 19.21 6.56
C ASN A 332 -24.26 20.26 7.36
N SER A 333 -22.99 20.02 7.69
CA SER A 333 -22.16 20.93 8.51
C SER A 333 -20.93 21.40 7.71
N GLN A 334 -20.81 22.70 7.41
CA GLN A 334 -19.52 23.25 6.97
C GLN A 334 -18.59 23.34 8.19
N LEU A 335 -17.73 22.34 8.37
CA LEU A 335 -16.72 22.32 9.42
C LEU A 335 -15.50 23.16 8.99
N VAL A 336 -14.85 23.82 9.96
CA VAL A 336 -13.62 24.58 9.71
C VAL A 336 -12.43 23.62 9.69
N PRO A 337 -11.65 23.54 8.60
CA PRO A 337 -10.45 22.73 8.56
C PRO A 337 -9.43 23.15 9.62
N VAL A 338 -8.76 22.17 10.23
CA VAL A 338 -7.74 22.39 11.27
C VAL A 338 -6.40 21.79 10.86
N PHE A 339 -5.32 22.45 11.26
CA PHE A 339 -3.96 22.18 10.83
C PHE A 339 -2.98 22.30 12.00
N GLY A 340 -1.85 21.61 11.90
CA GLY A 340 -0.74 21.71 12.86
C GLY A 340 -0.56 20.50 13.80
N PRO A 341 0.31 20.66 14.83
CA PRO A 341 0.69 19.59 15.75
C PRO A 341 -0.50 18.95 16.47
N GLY A 342 -0.60 17.61 16.45
CA GLY A 342 -1.66 16.86 17.12
C GLY A 342 -3.00 16.90 16.40
N LEU A 343 -3.06 17.50 15.21
CA LEU A 343 -4.27 17.66 14.40
C LEU A 343 -4.17 16.90 13.07
N THR A 344 -3.23 15.97 12.94
CA THR A 344 -3.01 15.20 11.71
C THR A 344 -4.10 14.15 11.51
N GLY A 345 -4.73 14.16 10.34
CA GLY A 345 -5.68 13.13 9.90
C GLY A 345 -4.97 11.81 9.54
N MET A 346 -5.65 10.68 9.75
CA MET A 346 -5.19 9.36 9.31
C MET A 346 -6.11 8.85 8.20
N GLU A 347 -5.52 8.46 7.08
CA GLU A 347 -6.24 7.89 5.95
C GLU A 347 -6.81 6.51 6.32
N ASN A 348 -8.01 6.21 5.83
CA ASN A 348 -8.61 4.89 5.97
C ASN A 348 -7.98 3.96 4.93
N LEU A 349 -7.43 2.83 5.36
CA LEU A 349 -6.75 1.86 4.49
C LEU A 349 -7.68 0.71 4.03
N GLY A 350 -8.98 0.88 4.24
CA GLY A 350 -10.02 -0.15 4.10
C GLY A 350 -10.44 -0.66 5.47
N ASN A 351 -11.59 -0.18 5.96
CA ASN A 351 -12.17 -0.52 7.27
C ASN A 351 -11.27 -0.25 8.51
N THR A 352 -10.23 0.59 8.41
CA THR A 352 -9.30 0.87 9.53
C THR A 352 -9.76 1.99 10.46
N CYS A 353 -11.05 2.36 10.46
CA CYS A 353 -11.56 3.45 11.28
C CYS A 353 -11.45 3.16 12.79
N TYR A 354 -11.62 1.91 13.21
CA TYR A 354 -11.44 1.48 14.61
C TYR A 354 -10.01 1.77 15.10
N LEU A 355 -9.01 1.48 14.26
CA LEU A 355 -7.60 1.77 14.52
C LEU A 355 -7.36 3.28 14.57
N ASN A 356 -7.79 4.00 13.53
CA ASN A 356 -7.58 5.44 13.43
C ASN A 356 -8.20 6.19 14.61
N SER A 357 -9.45 5.87 14.98
CA SER A 357 -10.14 6.49 16.11
C SER A 357 -9.44 6.19 17.45
N LEU A 358 -9.03 4.95 17.70
CA LEU A 358 -8.33 4.61 18.93
C LEU A 358 -6.98 5.31 19.02
N MET A 359 -6.18 5.29 17.94
CA MET A 359 -4.84 5.87 17.96
C MET A 359 -4.88 7.39 18.12
N GLN A 360 -5.86 8.09 17.52
CA GLN A 360 -6.05 9.54 17.79
C GLN A 360 -6.24 9.79 19.30
N VAL A 361 -7.10 9.02 19.97
CA VAL A 361 -7.35 9.17 21.41
C VAL A 361 -6.11 8.86 22.24
N LEU A 362 -5.44 7.73 21.99
CA LEU A 362 -4.26 7.33 22.77
C LEU A 362 -3.14 8.36 22.68
N PHE A 363 -2.90 8.94 21.50
CA PHE A 363 -1.87 9.97 21.35
C PHE A 363 -2.24 11.32 21.96
N THR A 364 -3.47 11.54 22.44
CA THR A 364 -3.80 12.70 23.29
C THR A 364 -3.30 12.53 24.73
N LEU A 365 -3.00 11.31 25.16
CA LEU A 365 -2.54 11.02 26.52
C LEU A 365 -1.07 11.43 26.69
N PRO A 366 -0.72 12.20 27.74
CA PRO A 366 0.65 12.66 27.95
C PRO A 366 1.69 11.53 28.04
N THR A 367 1.33 10.39 28.64
CA THR A 367 2.23 9.23 28.78
C THR A 367 2.58 8.61 27.44
N PHE A 368 1.62 8.52 26.51
CA PHE A 368 1.87 8.04 25.15
C PHE A 368 2.71 9.03 24.36
N ASN A 369 2.45 10.33 24.49
CA ASN A 369 3.25 11.36 23.85
C ASN A 369 4.71 11.32 24.35
N GLN A 370 4.91 11.26 25.66
CA GLN A 370 6.24 11.16 26.25
C GLN A 370 6.98 9.89 25.80
N ALA A 371 6.31 8.74 25.76
CA ALA A 371 6.92 7.46 25.41
C ALA A 371 7.27 7.36 23.91
N TYR A 372 6.42 7.88 23.03
CA TYR A 372 6.53 7.62 21.59
C TYR A 372 6.84 8.84 20.74
N VAL A 373 6.58 10.07 21.20
CA VAL A 373 6.87 11.31 20.46
C VAL A 373 8.16 11.94 20.97
N GLU A 374 8.23 12.28 22.27
CA GLU A 374 9.40 12.95 22.85
C GLU A 374 10.65 12.06 22.82
N GLN A 375 10.48 10.76 23.09
CA GLN A 375 11.57 9.77 23.09
C GLN A 375 11.86 9.15 21.72
N SER A 376 11.14 9.55 20.66
CA SER A 376 11.29 8.99 19.31
C SER A 376 12.73 9.00 18.81
N SER A 377 13.48 10.07 19.05
CA SER A 377 14.90 10.18 18.65
C SER A 377 15.78 9.06 19.22
N ALA A 378 15.52 8.61 20.45
CA ALA A 378 16.27 7.53 21.07
C ALA A 378 15.91 6.17 20.45
N VAL A 379 14.64 5.95 20.16
CA VAL A 379 14.14 4.75 19.47
C VAL A 379 14.70 4.68 18.05
N PHE A 380 14.62 5.78 17.29
CA PHE A 380 15.15 5.86 15.93
C PHE A 380 16.65 5.56 15.89
N ARG A 381 17.43 6.06 16.86
CA ARG A 381 18.87 5.75 17.02
C ARG A 381 19.17 4.28 17.32
N ARG A 382 18.21 3.50 17.81
CA ARG A 382 18.37 2.07 18.14
C ARG A 382 17.67 1.14 17.14
N ALA A 383 16.89 1.70 16.22
CA ALA A 383 16.10 0.94 15.24
C ALA A 383 16.95 -0.07 14.44
N ASN A 384 16.38 -1.27 14.27
CA ASN A 384 16.94 -2.33 13.44
C ASN A 384 16.45 -2.21 11.99
N PHE A 385 17.37 -2.12 11.04
CA PHE A 385 17.07 -1.96 9.61
C PHE A 385 16.76 -3.27 8.88
N THR A 386 16.93 -4.41 9.54
CA THR A 386 16.66 -5.73 8.93
C THR A 386 15.17 -5.97 8.77
N ASP A 387 14.36 -5.50 9.73
CA ASP A 387 12.92 -5.70 9.74
C ASP A 387 12.17 -4.55 10.43
N PRO A 388 12.28 -3.31 9.90
CA PRO A 388 11.75 -2.11 10.55
C PRO A 388 10.21 -2.12 10.69
N ILE A 389 9.50 -2.89 9.86
CA ILE A 389 8.04 -3.02 9.96
C ILE A 389 7.65 -3.69 11.29
N ASN A 390 8.35 -4.74 11.68
CA ASN A 390 7.99 -5.54 12.86
C ASN A 390 8.59 -5.01 14.17
N ASP A 391 9.24 -3.84 14.14
CA ASP A 391 9.72 -3.14 15.33
C ASP A 391 8.58 -2.28 15.90
N PHE A 392 7.93 -2.80 16.94
CA PHE A 392 6.77 -2.17 17.57
C PHE A 392 7.05 -0.74 18.03
N LYS A 393 8.17 -0.52 18.73
CA LYS A 393 8.51 0.81 19.26
C LYS A 393 8.80 1.78 18.13
N LEU A 394 9.50 1.33 17.09
CA LEU A 394 9.75 2.15 15.90
C LEU A 394 8.44 2.58 15.23
N GLN A 395 7.51 1.65 14.99
CA GLN A 395 6.23 1.97 14.34
C GLN A 395 5.34 2.88 15.21
N MET A 396 5.30 2.65 16.53
CA MET A 396 4.60 3.55 17.47
C MET A 396 5.21 4.96 17.47
N CYS A 397 6.54 5.08 17.46
CA CYS A 397 7.22 6.37 17.36
C CYS A 397 6.99 7.07 16.01
N LYS A 398 7.06 6.33 14.90
CA LYS A 398 6.73 6.84 13.57
C LYS A 398 5.31 7.38 13.53
N LEU A 399 4.34 6.62 14.02
CA LEU A 399 2.94 7.04 14.07
C LEU A 399 2.74 8.28 14.96
N GLY A 400 3.26 8.24 16.19
CA GLY A 400 3.14 9.35 17.13
C GLY A 400 3.76 10.65 16.61
N THR A 401 4.97 10.57 16.04
CA THR A 401 5.62 11.74 15.41
C THR A 401 4.87 12.23 14.17
N GLY A 402 4.26 11.34 13.38
CA GLY A 402 3.36 11.72 12.29
C GLY A 402 2.16 12.53 12.76
N ILE A 403 1.54 12.10 13.87
CA ILE A 403 0.39 12.80 14.47
C ILE A 403 0.79 14.15 15.07
N TRP A 404 1.92 14.20 15.80
CA TRP A 404 2.28 15.37 16.61
C TRP A 404 3.23 16.37 15.96
N SER A 405 3.90 16.03 14.86
CA SER A 405 4.88 16.95 14.24
C SER A 405 4.25 18.18 13.57
N GLY A 406 3.00 18.08 13.13
CA GLY A 406 2.35 19.08 12.26
C GLY A 406 2.86 19.08 10.81
N LYS A 407 3.83 18.23 10.47
CA LYS A 407 4.40 18.12 9.11
C LYS A 407 3.37 17.65 8.08
N TYR A 408 2.45 16.79 8.50
CA TYR A 408 1.44 16.14 7.63
C TYR A 408 0.05 16.77 7.75
N ALA A 409 -0.07 17.83 8.56
CA ALA A 409 -1.30 18.58 8.80
C ALA A 409 -1.12 20.03 8.33
N GLN A 410 -0.68 20.19 7.08
CA GLN A 410 -0.48 21.50 6.46
C GLN A 410 -1.59 21.81 5.46
N GLU A 411 -1.81 23.10 5.19
CA GLU A 411 -2.68 23.53 4.11
C GLU A 411 -2.12 23.04 2.76
N LEU A 412 -3.01 22.52 1.91
CA LEU A 412 -2.66 22.09 0.56
C LEU A 412 -2.29 23.29 -0.31
N SER A 413 -1.27 23.13 -1.15
CA SER A 413 -0.98 24.03 -2.26
C SER A 413 -2.13 24.05 -3.28
N GLU A 414 -2.17 25.06 -4.17
CA GLU A 414 -3.23 25.16 -5.19
C GLU A 414 -3.30 23.91 -6.09
N ASP A 415 -2.15 23.35 -6.47
CA ASP A 415 -2.10 22.14 -7.30
C ASP A 415 -2.58 20.91 -6.53
N GLU A 416 -2.22 20.80 -5.25
CA GLU A 416 -2.75 19.75 -4.39
C GLU A 416 -4.26 19.89 -4.20
N ARG A 417 -4.79 21.10 -3.97
CA ARG A 417 -6.24 21.35 -3.88
C ARG A 417 -6.99 20.92 -5.14
N LYS A 418 -6.41 21.12 -6.33
CA LYS A 418 -6.99 20.63 -7.59
C LYS A 418 -7.02 19.10 -7.68
N LEU A 419 -6.03 18.42 -7.09
CA LEU A 419 -5.92 16.97 -7.11
C LEU A 419 -6.76 16.28 -6.04
N HIS A 420 -6.87 16.92 -4.89
CA HIS A 420 -7.29 16.32 -3.65
C HIS A 420 -8.63 16.93 -3.15
N GLY A 421 -8.86 18.23 -3.39
CA GLY A 421 -10.03 18.98 -2.91
C GLY A 421 -9.62 20.15 -2.01
N GLU A 422 -10.49 21.15 -1.87
CA GLU A 422 -10.12 22.45 -1.26
C GLU A 422 -9.97 22.44 0.28
N ASP A 423 -10.61 21.50 0.99
CA ASP A 423 -10.88 21.64 2.45
C ASP A 423 -10.08 20.72 3.37
N PHE A 424 -9.02 20.03 2.92
CA PHE A 424 -8.43 18.96 3.72
C PHE A 424 -6.91 19.00 3.75
N GLN A 425 -6.33 18.22 4.66
CA GLN A 425 -4.90 17.91 4.74
C GLN A 425 -4.64 16.56 4.09
N LEU A 426 -3.41 16.31 3.60
CA LEU A 426 -3.03 14.97 3.12
C LEU A 426 -3.02 13.93 4.25
N GLY A 427 -2.71 14.35 5.48
CA GLY A 427 -2.62 13.45 6.63
C GLY A 427 -1.50 12.41 6.49
N ILE A 428 -1.66 11.30 7.21
CA ILE A 428 -0.73 10.15 7.16
C ILE A 428 -1.45 8.87 6.78
N LYS A 429 -0.73 7.95 6.12
CA LYS A 429 -1.18 6.59 5.79
C LYS A 429 -0.48 5.59 6.71
N PRO A 430 -1.12 5.09 7.79
CA PRO A 430 -0.46 4.25 8.80
C PRO A 430 -0.27 2.79 8.34
N THR A 431 0.17 2.57 7.09
CA THR A 431 0.21 1.25 6.44
C THR A 431 1.14 0.28 7.15
N THR A 432 2.38 0.68 7.42
CA THR A 432 3.35 -0.19 8.11
C THR A 432 2.96 -0.45 9.57
N PHE A 433 2.27 0.50 10.21
CA PHE A 433 1.72 0.30 11.55
C PHE A 433 0.59 -0.72 11.53
N ASN A 434 -0.38 -0.58 10.62
CA ASN A 434 -1.51 -1.50 10.46
C ASN A 434 -1.04 -2.94 10.21
N GLN A 435 -0.08 -3.13 9.31
CA GLN A 435 0.52 -4.43 9.05
C GLN A 435 1.18 -5.03 10.30
N MET A 436 1.96 -4.23 11.03
CA MET A 436 2.67 -4.67 12.22
C MET A 436 1.72 -5.11 13.34
N VAL A 437 0.69 -4.32 13.63
CA VAL A 437 -0.28 -4.66 14.68
C VAL A 437 -1.18 -5.82 14.28
N GLY A 438 -1.48 -5.98 12.99
CA GLY A 438 -2.31 -7.06 12.47
C GLY A 438 -1.59 -8.41 12.34
N LYS A 439 -0.26 -8.40 12.30
CA LYS A 439 0.53 -9.57 11.93
C LYS A 439 0.26 -10.80 12.79
N GLY A 440 -0.23 -11.85 12.14
CA GLY A 440 -0.54 -13.14 12.76
C GLY A 440 -1.79 -13.13 13.66
N HIS A 441 -2.53 -12.02 13.72
CA HIS A 441 -3.78 -11.94 14.47
C HIS A 441 -4.97 -12.27 13.56
N PRO A 442 -5.85 -13.23 13.91
CA PRO A 442 -6.96 -13.67 13.06
C PRO A 442 -7.87 -12.54 12.57
N GLU A 443 -8.18 -11.59 13.46
CA GLU A 443 -9.08 -10.48 13.15
C GLU A 443 -8.38 -9.25 12.53
N PHE A 444 -7.17 -8.93 12.98
CA PHE A 444 -6.49 -7.68 12.62
C PHE A 444 -5.54 -7.82 11.43
N SER A 445 -5.28 -9.04 10.93
CA SER A 445 -4.54 -9.26 9.69
C SER A 445 -5.38 -9.05 8.43
N GLY A 446 -6.70 -9.10 8.55
CA GLY A 446 -7.64 -8.94 7.45
C GLY A 446 -8.01 -7.46 7.19
N LYS A 447 -8.92 -7.25 6.24
CA LYS A 447 -9.45 -5.92 5.88
C LYS A 447 -10.89 -5.69 6.37
N ASN A 448 -11.35 -6.48 7.34
CA ASN A 448 -12.72 -6.41 7.84
C ASN A 448 -12.89 -5.26 8.83
N GLN A 449 -14.14 -4.85 9.06
CA GLN A 449 -14.47 -3.96 10.17
C GLN A 449 -14.26 -4.68 11.50
N GLN A 450 -13.70 -3.99 12.49
CA GLN A 450 -13.37 -4.58 13.78
C GLN A 450 -13.84 -3.73 14.95
N ASP A 451 -13.95 -4.36 16.12
CA ASP A 451 -14.30 -3.71 17.37
C ASP A 451 -13.10 -2.94 17.95
N ALA A 452 -13.33 -1.67 18.32
CA ALA A 452 -12.28 -0.78 18.82
C ALA A 452 -11.77 -1.17 20.21
N GLN A 453 -12.62 -1.76 21.06
CA GLN A 453 -12.24 -2.24 22.39
C GLN A 453 -11.41 -3.51 22.30
N GLU A 454 -11.75 -4.43 21.39
CA GLU A 454 -10.93 -5.62 21.12
C GLU A 454 -9.54 -5.22 20.59
N PHE A 455 -9.49 -4.28 19.63
CA PHE A 455 -8.23 -3.75 19.13
C PHE A 455 -7.40 -3.06 20.22
N PHE A 456 -8.05 -2.31 21.12
CA PHE A 456 -7.38 -1.69 22.27
C PHE A 456 -6.75 -2.74 23.20
N LEU A 457 -7.46 -3.81 23.55
CA LEU A 457 -6.93 -4.88 24.39
C LEU A 457 -5.77 -5.63 23.73
N HIS A 458 -5.84 -5.85 22.43
CA HIS A 458 -4.73 -6.40 21.65
C HIS A 458 -3.50 -5.49 21.70
N LEU A 459 -3.69 -4.18 21.49
CA LEU A 459 -2.60 -3.20 21.58
C LEU A 459 -2.00 -3.13 23.00
N CYS A 460 -2.82 -3.22 24.06
CA CYS A 460 -2.35 -3.31 25.44
C CYS A 460 -1.49 -4.55 25.66
N THR A 461 -1.89 -5.70 25.12
CA THR A 461 -1.11 -6.94 25.22
C THR A 461 0.23 -6.82 24.50
N MET A 462 0.27 -6.17 23.34
CA MET A 462 1.51 -5.86 22.64
C MET A 462 2.39 -4.90 23.46
N MET A 463 1.84 -3.81 23.99
CA MET A 463 2.59 -2.86 24.80
C MET A 463 3.20 -3.51 26.04
N GLU A 464 2.44 -4.36 26.73
CA GLU A 464 2.92 -5.12 27.89
C GLU A 464 4.13 -5.99 27.53
N ARG A 465 4.07 -6.64 26.36
CA ARG A 465 5.18 -7.48 25.85
C ARG A 465 6.43 -6.66 25.51
N GLU A 466 6.26 -5.50 24.90
CA GLU A 466 7.37 -4.70 24.37
C GLU A 466 8.00 -3.78 25.43
N HIS A 467 7.30 -3.54 26.55
CA HIS A 467 7.75 -2.68 27.65
C HIS A 467 8.10 -3.42 28.94
N HIS A 468 8.28 -4.74 28.93
CA HIS A 468 8.57 -5.55 30.14
C HIS A 468 9.69 -5.03 31.08
N ALA A 469 10.64 -4.21 30.60
CA ALA A 469 11.75 -3.67 31.39
C ALA A 469 11.74 -2.13 31.49
N GLU A 470 10.70 -1.47 30.98
CA GLU A 470 10.56 -0.01 30.90
C GLU A 470 9.16 0.38 31.40
N LEU A 471 8.89 1.68 31.58
CA LEU A 471 7.55 2.13 31.96
C LEU A 471 6.58 1.88 30.79
N ASN A 472 5.50 1.11 31.03
CA ASN A 472 4.48 0.90 30.00
C ASN A 472 3.54 2.11 29.98
N PRO A 473 3.42 2.85 28.86
CA PRO A 473 2.53 4.02 28.78
C PRO A 473 1.06 3.69 29.05
N ALA A 474 0.65 2.43 28.87
CA ALA A 474 -0.70 1.96 29.17
C ALA A 474 -1.00 1.86 30.68
N GLU A 475 -0.01 1.91 31.56
CA GLU A 475 -0.20 1.91 33.02
C GLU A 475 -1.08 3.08 33.49
N CYS A 476 -1.11 4.20 32.76
CA CYS A 476 -2.01 5.32 33.07
C CYS A 476 -3.50 4.98 32.96
N LEU A 477 -3.84 3.87 32.32
CA LEU A 477 -5.21 3.36 32.16
C LEU A 477 -5.50 2.19 33.11
N GLN A 478 -4.51 1.71 33.86
CA GLN A 478 -4.65 0.56 34.74
C GLN A 478 -5.33 0.97 36.05
N PHE A 479 -6.27 0.13 36.50
CA PHE A 479 -6.96 0.28 37.78
C PHE A 479 -7.22 -1.10 38.40
N GLU A 480 -7.47 -1.11 39.71
CA GLU A 480 -7.85 -2.32 40.43
C GLU A 480 -9.37 -2.38 40.59
N VAL A 481 -9.95 -3.58 40.45
CA VAL A 481 -11.37 -3.84 40.70
C VAL A 481 -11.50 -4.59 42.02
N GLU A 482 -12.26 -4.04 42.95
CA GLU A 482 -12.62 -4.72 44.20
C GLU A 482 -13.98 -5.40 44.08
N ASP A 483 -13.98 -6.74 44.02
CA ASP A 483 -15.20 -7.54 44.06
C ASP A 483 -15.54 -7.93 45.51
N ARG A 484 -16.54 -7.26 46.09
CA ARG A 484 -17.03 -7.53 47.45
C ARG A 484 -18.32 -8.35 47.42
N ILE A 485 -18.22 -9.64 47.72
CA ILE A 485 -19.39 -10.53 47.86
C ILE A 485 -19.91 -10.46 49.29
N GLN A 486 -21.23 -10.42 49.50
CA GLN A 486 -21.81 -10.47 50.85
C GLN A 486 -23.00 -11.43 50.90
N CYS A 487 -22.98 -12.34 51.86
CA CYS A 487 -24.08 -13.27 52.10
C CYS A 487 -25.32 -12.52 52.60
N GLY A 488 -26.42 -12.56 51.83
CA GLY A 488 -27.67 -11.89 52.19
C GLY A 488 -28.33 -12.41 53.47
N SER A 489 -28.03 -13.64 53.91
CA SER A 489 -28.60 -14.21 55.15
C SER A 489 -27.75 -13.96 56.39
N SER A 490 -26.42 -14.07 56.29
CA SER A 490 -25.54 -13.96 57.45
C SER A 490 -24.85 -12.61 57.59
N GLY A 491 -24.98 -11.73 56.60
CA GLY A 491 -24.32 -10.42 56.56
C GLY A 491 -22.79 -10.48 56.46
N LYS A 492 -22.20 -11.68 56.34
CA LYS A 492 -20.75 -11.87 56.19
C LYS A 492 -20.32 -11.50 54.79
N VAL A 493 -19.19 -10.80 54.70
CA VAL A 493 -18.50 -10.39 53.49
C VAL A 493 -17.42 -11.41 53.20
#